data_AF-A0A7J6BFG3-F1
#
_entry.id   AF-A0A7J6BFG3-F1
#
_cell.length_a   1.000
_cell.length_b   1.000
_cell.length_c   1.000
_cell.angle_alpha   90.00
_cell.angle_beta   90.00
_cell.angle_gamma   90.00
#
_symmetry.space_group_name_H-M   'P 1'
#
loop_
_entity.id
_entity.type
_entity.pdbx_description
1 polymer ?
#
loop_
_entity_poly.entity_id
_entity_poly.type
_entity_poly.pdbx_seq_one_letter_code
_entity_poly.pdbx_strand_id
1 'polypeptide(L)'
;SLLIPPEAIPRGKIYEIYLTVQRKDDVRLPLAGCQTLLSPVVSCGPPGVLLTRPVIISVEHCSDSCTDHWAIRLKKQTYEGTWEDVLLLGEELVSEPFYCQLEAETCRVFTEQLGRFALVGESLSMAAAKRLKLLLFAPAYCSTLEYTIRVYCTDDTHDLIQEVMQMEAQLGGRLIDEPHVLLFKDSYHNLRLSIH
;
A
#
# COMPACT_ATOMS: atom_id res chain seq x y z
N SER A 1 -7.53 -4.67 -5.53
CA SER A 1 -8.39 -5.19 -6.61
C SER A 1 -8.86 -4.05 -7.52
N LEU A 2 -9.45 -4.35 -8.68
CA LEU A 2 -10.06 -3.38 -9.58
C LEU A 2 -11.48 -3.85 -9.93
N LEU A 3 -12.47 -3.02 -9.62
CA LEU A 3 -13.87 -3.26 -9.97
C LEU A 3 -14.28 -2.28 -11.08
N ILE A 4 -14.83 -2.82 -12.16
CA ILE A 4 -15.37 -2.06 -13.29
C ILE A 4 -16.90 -2.17 -13.21
N PRO A 5 -17.60 -1.11 -12.80
CA PRO A 5 -19.05 -1.13 -12.71
C PRO A 5 -19.73 -1.36 -14.08
N PRO A 6 -20.98 -1.84 -14.09
CA PRO A 6 -21.80 -1.84 -15.30
C PRO A 6 -21.85 -0.46 -15.95
N GLU A 7 -21.81 -0.43 -17.28
CA GLU A 7 -21.81 0.81 -18.09
C GLU A 7 -20.61 1.77 -17.84
N ALA A 8 -19.55 1.32 -17.15
CA ALA A 8 -18.30 2.08 -17.09
C ALA A 8 -17.53 2.03 -18.42
N ILE A 9 -17.68 0.94 -19.18
CA ILE A 9 -17.14 0.80 -20.53
C ILE A 9 -18.24 1.21 -21.54
N PRO A 10 -17.96 2.13 -22.48
CA PRO A 10 -18.94 2.55 -23.48
C PRO A 10 -19.46 1.38 -24.33
N ARG A 11 -20.75 1.44 -24.70
CA ARG A 11 -21.37 0.42 -25.56
C ARG A 11 -20.60 0.25 -26.87
N GLY A 12 -20.36 -1.01 -27.26
CA GLY A 12 -19.61 -1.36 -28.45
C GLY A 12 -18.09 -1.22 -28.33
N LYS A 13 -17.56 -0.89 -27.14
CA LYS A 13 -16.12 -0.94 -26.84
C LYS A 13 -15.78 -2.19 -26.05
N ILE A 14 -14.57 -2.70 -26.28
CA ILE A 14 -13.97 -3.80 -25.53
C ILE A 14 -12.58 -3.31 -25.13
N TYR A 15 -12.27 -3.35 -23.84
CA TYR A 15 -10.96 -2.99 -23.29
C TYR A 15 -10.31 -4.20 -22.65
N GLU A 16 -9.04 -4.43 -22.97
CA GLU A 16 -8.18 -5.34 -22.23
C GLU A 16 -7.54 -4.54 -21.10
N ILE A 17 -7.95 -4.81 -19.86
CA ILE A 17 -7.53 -4.04 -18.69
C ILE A 17 -6.57 -4.88 -17.84
N TYR A 18 -5.47 -4.28 -17.40
CA TYR A 18 -4.53 -4.89 -16.47
C TYR A 18 -4.56 -4.20 -15.10
N LEU A 19 -4.14 -4.95 -14.09
CA LEU A 19 -3.86 -4.45 -12.74
C LEU A 19 -2.56 -5.10 -12.26
N THR A 20 -1.60 -4.30 -11.80
CA THR A 20 -0.34 -4.77 -11.24
C THR A 20 -0.01 -4.05 -9.94
N VAL A 21 0.68 -4.76 -9.05
CA VAL A 21 1.30 -4.22 -7.85
C VAL A 21 2.79 -4.12 -8.10
N GLN A 22 3.36 -2.93 -7.93
CA GLN A 22 4.80 -2.69 -8.11
C GLN A 22 5.53 -2.95 -6.78
N ARG A 23 6.70 -3.57 -6.84
CA ARG A 23 7.56 -3.69 -5.66
C ARG A 23 8.07 -2.33 -5.24
N LYS A 24 8.23 -2.13 -3.94
CA LYS A 24 8.67 -0.86 -3.36
C LYS A 24 10.03 -0.40 -3.92
N ASP A 25 10.95 -1.32 -4.16
CA ASP A 25 12.30 -1.02 -4.67
C ASP A 25 12.31 -0.54 -6.13
N ASP A 26 11.27 -0.87 -6.90
CA ASP A 26 11.17 -0.53 -8.32
C ASP A 26 10.62 0.89 -8.55
N VAL A 27 10.11 1.55 -7.51
CA VAL A 27 9.40 2.83 -7.64
C VAL A 27 10.13 3.95 -6.91
N ARG A 28 10.64 4.92 -7.69
CA ARG A 28 11.12 6.20 -7.16
C ARG A 28 9.94 7.15 -6.97
N LEU A 29 9.27 7.03 -5.82
CA LEU A 29 8.25 7.98 -5.40
C LEU A 29 8.93 9.17 -4.68
N PRO A 30 8.77 10.43 -5.12
CA PRO A 30 9.29 11.57 -4.38
C PRO A 30 8.50 11.74 -3.08
N LEU A 31 9.17 11.49 -1.95
CA LEU A 31 8.68 11.73 -0.60
C LEU A 31 9.49 12.88 0.01
N ALA A 32 8.82 13.84 0.64
CA ALA A 32 9.45 14.99 1.27
C ALA A 32 8.98 15.18 2.72
N GLY A 33 9.83 15.79 3.57
CA GLY A 33 9.47 16.07 4.96
C GLY A 33 9.11 14.80 5.75
N CYS A 34 7.96 14.81 6.41
CA CYS A 34 7.43 13.67 7.19
C CYS A 34 6.50 12.76 6.35
N GLN A 35 6.71 12.68 5.03
CA GLN A 35 5.93 11.83 4.15
C GLN A 35 6.40 10.37 4.15
N THR A 36 5.45 9.45 4.07
CA THR A 36 5.69 8.02 3.95
C THR A 36 4.66 7.37 3.03
N LEU A 37 5.06 6.29 2.37
CA LEU A 37 4.15 5.48 1.58
C LEU A 37 3.22 4.70 2.54
N LEU A 38 1.91 4.78 2.30
CA LEU A 38 0.89 4.11 3.10
C LEU A 38 0.29 2.88 2.40
N SER A 39 0.32 2.81 1.08
CA SER A 39 -0.19 1.69 0.28
C SER A 39 0.88 1.16 -0.68
N PRO A 40 0.73 -0.05 -1.24
CA PRO A 40 1.49 -0.42 -2.42
C PRO A 40 1.24 0.55 -3.58
N VAL A 41 2.19 0.58 -4.51
CA VAL A 41 2.03 1.31 -5.77
C VAL A 41 1.31 0.38 -6.75
N VAL A 42 0.10 0.78 -7.15
CA VAL A 42 -0.73 -0.01 -8.07
C VAL A 42 -0.77 0.64 -9.44
N SER A 43 -0.69 -0.16 -10.50
CA SER A 43 -0.88 0.30 -11.87
C SER A 43 -2.09 -0.40 -12.47
N CYS A 44 -3.04 0.37 -12.98
CA CYS A 44 -4.16 -0.12 -13.77
C CYS A 44 -4.16 0.60 -15.12
N GLY A 45 -4.51 -0.11 -16.19
CA GLY A 45 -4.44 0.45 -17.53
C GLY A 45 -5.07 -0.43 -18.59
N PRO A 46 -4.99 -0.05 -19.88
CA PRO A 46 -4.09 0.99 -20.40
C PRO A 46 -4.54 2.42 -20.05
N PRO A 47 -3.61 3.39 -19.95
CA PRO A 47 -3.94 4.79 -19.73
C PRO A 47 -4.69 5.37 -20.95
N GLY A 48 -5.57 6.35 -20.71
CA GLY A 48 -6.30 7.06 -21.77
C GLY A 48 -7.53 6.34 -22.32
N VAL A 49 -7.90 5.16 -21.79
CA VAL A 49 -9.19 4.55 -22.10
C VAL A 49 -10.33 5.45 -21.66
N LEU A 50 -11.40 5.49 -22.46
CA LEU A 50 -12.58 6.27 -22.13
C LEU A 50 -13.48 5.45 -21.20
N LEU A 51 -13.61 5.90 -19.96
CA LEU A 51 -14.57 5.37 -19.00
C LEU A 51 -15.73 6.35 -18.86
N THR A 52 -16.96 5.85 -18.86
CA THR A 52 -18.20 6.65 -18.71
C THR A 52 -18.74 6.68 -17.28
N ARG A 53 -18.11 5.91 -16.39
CA ARG A 53 -18.37 5.88 -14.95
C ARG A 53 -17.06 5.60 -14.21
N PRO A 54 -16.91 6.06 -12.96
CA PRO A 54 -15.74 5.75 -12.17
C PRO A 54 -15.57 4.24 -11.96
N VAL A 55 -14.36 3.74 -12.17
CA VAL A 55 -13.94 2.42 -11.68
C VAL A 55 -13.52 2.53 -10.22
N ILE A 56 -13.46 1.40 -9.53
CA ILE A 56 -13.12 1.34 -8.11
C ILE A 56 -11.84 0.53 -7.95
N ILE A 57 -10.75 1.20 -7.56
CA ILE A 57 -9.48 0.57 -7.23
C ILE A 57 -9.44 0.42 -5.71
N SER A 58 -9.41 -0.81 -5.20
CA SER A 58 -9.24 -1.06 -3.76
C SER A 58 -7.78 -1.39 -3.47
N VAL A 59 -7.15 -0.60 -2.62
CA VAL A 59 -5.78 -0.79 -2.15
C VAL A 59 -5.78 -0.94 -0.63
N GLU A 60 -4.96 -1.85 -0.13
CA GLU A 60 -4.68 -1.90 1.31
C GLU A 60 -3.76 -0.75 1.71
N HIS A 61 -3.85 -0.33 2.96
CA HIS A 61 -2.93 0.64 3.52
C HIS A 61 -2.55 0.27 4.95
N CYS A 62 -1.47 0.89 5.43
CA CYS A 62 -0.90 0.63 6.74
C CYS A 62 -0.99 1.84 7.69
N SER A 63 -1.79 2.87 7.42
CA SER A 63 -2.00 3.95 8.40
C SER A 63 -2.93 3.48 9.52
N ASP A 64 -2.66 3.84 10.77
CA ASP A 64 -3.57 3.60 11.90
C ASP A 64 -4.98 4.19 11.66
N SER A 65 -5.96 3.71 12.42
CA SER A 65 -7.37 4.08 12.38
C SER A 65 -7.61 5.55 12.73
N CYS A 66 -6.70 6.18 13.48
CA CYS A 66 -6.78 7.61 13.80
C CYS A 66 -6.17 8.44 12.66
N THR A 67 -7.03 8.90 11.74
CA THR A 67 -6.61 9.65 10.56
C THR A 67 -6.35 11.13 10.83
N ASP A 68 -6.79 11.67 11.98
CA ASP A 68 -6.63 13.08 12.35
C ASP A 68 -5.16 13.52 12.49
N HIS A 69 -4.25 12.56 12.63
CA HIS A 69 -2.81 12.79 12.70
C HIS A 69 -2.11 12.67 11.34
N TRP A 70 -2.87 12.44 10.27
CA TRP A 70 -2.36 12.21 8.93
C TRP A 70 -2.95 13.21 7.93
N ALA A 71 -2.11 13.81 7.09
CA ALA A 71 -2.52 14.35 5.81
C ALA A 71 -2.28 13.30 4.72
N ILE A 72 -3.35 12.59 4.33
CA ILE A 72 -3.26 11.49 3.36
C ILE A 72 -3.58 12.01 1.95
N ARG A 73 -2.69 11.74 1.01
CA ARG A 73 -2.81 12.15 -0.39
C ARG A 73 -2.82 10.94 -1.32
N LEU A 74 -3.66 11.01 -2.34
CA LEU A 74 -3.53 10.16 -3.51
C LEU A 74 -2.53 10.81 -4.45
N LYS A 75 -1.44 10.09 -4.73
CA LYS A 75 -0.51 10.46 -5.80
C LYS A 75 -0.82 9.64 -7.06
N LYS A 76 -0.72 10.28 -8.21
CA LYS A 76 -0.80 9.63 -9.53
C LYS A 76 0.47 9.92 -10.31
N GLN A 77 0.98 8.92 -11.03
CA GLN A 77 2.08 9.13 -11.96
C GLN A 77 1.55 9.59 -13.32
N THR A 78 2.10 10.69 -13.84
CA THR A 78 1.84 11.17 -15.19
C THR A 78 2.51 10.29 -16.25
N TYR A 79 2.16 10.48 -17.52
CA TYR A 79 2.78 9.75 -18.63
C TYR A 79 4.28 10.08 -18.77
N GLU A 80 4.74 11.23 -18.26
CA GLU A 80 6.14 11.64 -18.24
C GLU A 80 6.94 10.97 -17.10
N GLY A 81 6.26 10.21 -16.23
CA GLY A 81 6.86 9.55 -15.08
C GLY A 81 6.91 10.41 -13.81
N THR A 82 6.40 11.64 -13.85
CA THR A 82 6.33 12.54 -12.70
C THR A 82 5.18 12.16 -11.78
N TRP A 83 5.39 12.22 -10.47
CA TRP A 83 4.35 11.98 -9.48
C TRP A 83 3.72 13.29 -9.03
N GLU A 84 2.39 13.34 -9.05
CA GLU A 84 1.60 14.52 -8.69
C GLU A 84 0.58 14.16 -7.61
N ASP A 85 0.34 15.10 -6.71
CA ASP A 85 -0.74 15.01 -5.74
C ASP A 85 -2.05 15.33 -6.46
N VAL A 86 -2.90 14.31 -6.65
CA VAL A 86 -4.17 14.46 -7.37
C VAL A 86 -5.37 14.60 -6.43
N LEU A 87 -5.20 14.23 -5.17
CA LEU A 87 -6.23 14.40 -4.15
C LEU A 87 -5.60 14.46 -2.75
N LEU A 88 -6.07 15.39 -1.92
CA LEU A 88 -5.90 15.37 -0.47
C LEU A 88 -7.21 14.86 0.15
N LEU A 89 -7.15 13.76 0.90
CA LEU A 89 -8.33 13.14 1.48
C LEU A 89 -9.01 14.10 2.47
N GLY A 90 -10.33 14.25 2.36
CA GLY A 90 -11.14 15.20 3.13
C GLY A 90 -11.29 16.58 2.50
N GLU A 91 -10.53 16.88 1.43
CA GLU A 91 -10.63 18.13 0.66
C GLU A 91 -11.08 17.86 -0.79
N GLU A 92 -11.93 16.85 -1.00
CA GLU A 92 -12.41 16.47 -2.34
C GLU A 92 -13.29 17.57 -2.97
N LEU A 93 -12.91 18.00 -4.18
CA LEU A 93 -13.70 18.91 -4.99
C LEU A 93 -14.59 18.14 -5.97
N VAL A 94 -15.84 18.58 -6.15
CA VAL A 94 -16.83 17.93 -7.05
C VAL A 94 -16.36 17.88 -8.51
N SER A 95 -15.49 18.82 -8.91
CA SER A 95 -14.95 18.91 -10.26
C SER A 95 -13.81 17.94 -10.55
N GLU A 96 -13.19 17.35 -9.52
CA GLU A 96 -12.01 16.51 -9.68
C GLU A 96 -12.41 15.05 -10.01
N PRO A 97 -11.65 14.36 -10.87
CA PRO A 97 -11.99 13.01 -11.33
C PRO A 97 -11.55 11.92 -10.35
N PHE A 98 -11.30 12.26 -9.09
CA PHE A 98 -10.80 11.38 -8.04
C PHE A 98 -11.60 11.57 -6.76
N TYR A 99 -12.04 10.45 -6.19
CA TYR A 99 -12.63 10.39 -4.85
C TYR A 99 -12.05 9.20 -4.11
N CYS A 100 -11.71 9.37 -2.83
CA CYS A 100 -11.16 8.30 -2.01
C CYS A 100 -12.07 8.04 -0.82
N GLN A 101 -12.47 6.78 -0.64
CA GLN A 101 -13.12 6.31 0.57
C GLN A 101 -12.10 5.52 1.39
N LEU A 102 -11.63 6.13 2.48
CA LEU A 102 -10.72 5.50 3.43
C LEU A 102 -11.51 4.67 4.45
N GLU A 103 -11.08 3.43 4.66
CA GLU A 103 -11.57 2.52 5.69
C GLU A 103 -10.43 2.22 6.68
N ALA A 104 -10.64 1.25 7.60
CA ALA A 104 -9.62 0.91 8.58
C ALA A 104 -8.32 0.38 7.95
N GLU A 105 -8.45 -0.53 6.98
CA GLU A 105 -7.32 -1.25 6.35
C GLU A 105 -7.25 -1.10 4.84
N THR A 106 -8.31 -0.56 4.22
CA THR A 106 -8.38 -0.38 2.77
C THR A 106 -8.79 1.03 2.40
N CYS A 107 -8.38 1.48 1.22
CA CYS A 107 -8.84 2.69 0.60
C CYS A 107 -9.40 2.35 -0.78
N ARG A 108 -10.60 2.84 -1.06
CA ARG A 108 -11.24 2.72 -2.36
C ARG A 108 -11.08 4.01 -3.13
N VAL A 109 -10.33 3.96 -4.22
CA VAL A 109 -10.16 5.08 -5.16
C VAL A 109 -11.18 4.95 -6.27
N PHE A 110 -12.03 5.95 -6.41
CA PHE A 110 -13.02 6.10 -7.47
C PHE A 110 -12.46 7.05 -8.51
N THR A 111 -12.33 6.58 -9.75
CA THR A 111 -11.80 7.43 -10.83
C THR A 111 -12.23 6.94 -12.20
N GLU A 112 -12.37 7.87 -13.15
CA GLU A 112 -12.54 7.56 -14.58
C GLU A 112 -11.19 7.50 -15.32
N GLN A 113 -10.08 7.74 -14.61
CA GLN A 113 -8.75 7.75 -15.19
C GLN A 113 -7.93 6.58 -14.69
N LEU A 114 -7.65 5.60 -15.56
CA LEU A 114 -6.68 4.56 -15.25
C LEU A 114 -5.26 5.14 -15.22
N GLY A 115 -4.39 4.52 -14.43
CA GLY A 115 -3.01 4.94 -14.29
C GLY A 115 -2.31 4.25 -13.13
N ARG A 116 -1.18 4.84 -12.71
CA ARG A 116 -0.41 4.39 -11.55
C ARG A 116 -0.68 5.27 -10.36
N PHE A 117 -1.01 4.66 -9.22
CA PHE A 117 -1.47 5.32 -8.01
C PHE A 117 -0.73 4.85 -6.77
N ALA A 118 -0.65 5.73 -5.77
CA ALA A 118 -0.10 5.44 -4.46
C ALA A 118 -0.75 6.34 -3.39
N LEU A 119 -0.99 5.80 -2.19
CA LEU A 119 -1.34 6.61 -1.03
C LEU A 119 -0.09 7.03 -0.27
N VAL A 120 0.03 8.32 -0.03
CA VAL A 120 1.11 8.92 0.76
C VAL A 120 0.51 9.62 1.95
N GLY A 121 1.01 9.30 3.14
CA GLY A 121 0.66 9.98 4.37
C GLY A 121 1.77 10.94 4.76
N GLU A 122 1.41 12.15 5.13
CA GLU A 122 2.28 13.06 5.87
C GLU A 122 1.84 13.11 7.33
N SER A 123 2.78 12.86 8.23
CA SER A 123 2.52 12.96 9.67
C SER A 123 2.32 14.42 10.08
N LEU A 124 1.20 14.69 10.75
CA LEU A 124 0.85 16.01 11.31
C LEU A 124 1.20 16.11 12.80
N SER A 125 1.48 14.98 13.45
CA SER A 125 1.86 14.94 14.87
C SER A 125 2.56 13.62 15.21
N MET A 126 3.28 13.60 16.33
CA MET A 126 3.94 12.38 16.83
C MET A 126 2.98 11.24 17.22
N ALA A 127 1.67 11.49 17.19
CA ALA A 127 0.65 10.47 17.38
C ALA A 127 0.31 9.70 16.09
N ALA A 128 0.73 10.19 14.93
CA ALA A 128 0.59 9.47 13.67
C ALA A 128 1.32 8.13 13.75
N ALA A 129 0.64 7.05 13.39
CA ALA A 129 1.19 5.70 13.48
C ALA A 129 0.92 4.89 12.21
N LYS A 130 1.90 4.08 11.82
CA LYS A 130 1.72 3.01 10.84
C LYS A 130 1.50 1.68 11.57
N ARG A 131 0.62 0.84 11.04
CA ARG A 131 0.56 -0.58 11.37
C ARG A 131 1.71 -1.29 10.68
N LEU A 132 2.55 -1.93 11.49
CA LEU A 132 3.55 -2.88 11.03
C LEU A 132 3.09 -4.30 11.38
N LYS A 133 3.44 -5.26 10.52
CA LYS A 133 3.30 -6.68 10.77
C LYS A 133 4.65 -7.29 11.11
N LEU A 134 4.72 -7.93 12.27
CA LEU A 134 5.88 -8.69 12.74
C LEU A 134 5.69 -10.16 12.35
N LEU A 135 6.66 -10.71 11.60
CA LEU A 135 6.67 -12.12 11.22
C LEU A 135 7.96 -12.77 11.69
N LEU A 136 7.84 -13.91 12.36
CA LEU A 136 8.99 -14.66 12.88
C LEU A 136 9.09 -15.98 12.14
N PHE A 137 10.28 -16.23 11.59
CA PHE A 137 10.60 -17.46 10.90
C PHE A 137 11.81 -18.15 11.52
N ALA A 138 11.81 -19.47 11.46
CA ALA A 138 12.98 -20.29 11.75
C ALA A 138 13.12 -21.40 10.70
N PRO A 139 14.30 -21.99 10.53
CA PRO A 139 14.48 -23.14 9.66
C PRO A 139 13.48 -24.26 9.98
N ALA A 140 12.84 -24.81 8.95
CA ALA A 140 11.94 -25.96 9.11
C ALA A 140 12.69 -27.22 9.57
N TYR A 141 13.97 -27.33 9.18
CA TYR A 141 14.89 -28.37 9.60
C TYR A 141 16.20 -27.74 10.06
N CYS A 142 16.74 -28.24 11.17
CA CYS A 142 18.01 -27.80 11.71
C CYS A 142 18.87 -29.03 12.04
N SER A 143 20.00 -29.18 11.36
CA SER A 143 20.98 -30.26 11.61
C SER A 143 22.26 -29.79 12.28
N THR A 144 22.37 -28.50 12.56
CA THR A 144 23.55 -27.88 13.20
C THR A 144 23.20 -27.44 14.62
N LEU A 145 24.23 -27.06 15.39
CA LEU A 145 24.04 -26.46 16.72
C LEU A 145 23.66 -24.97 16.64
N GLU A 146 23.63 -24.39 15.44
CA GLU A 146 23.28 -22.99 15.20
C GLU A 146 21.79 -22.89 14.88
N TYR A 147 21.05 -22.10 15.66
CA TYR A 147 19.65 -21.84 15.44
C TYR A 147 19.42 -20.35 15.17
N THR A 148 18.86 -20.05 14.00
CA THR A 148 18.62 -18.67 13.56
C THR A 148 17.13 -18.39 13.52
N ILE A 149 16.72 -17.29 14.14
CA ILE A 149 15.38 -16.74 13.99
C ILE A 149 15.49 -15.50 13.11
N ARG A 150 14.67 -15.44 12.06
CA ARG A 150 14.55 -14.27 11.18
C ARG A 150 13.28 -13.51 11.55
N VAL A 151 13.43 -12.24 11.90
CA VAL A 151 12.33 -11.36 12.30
C VAL A 151 12.12 -10.31 11.23
N TYR A 152 10.94 -10.30 10.64
CA TYR A 152 10.53 -9.32 9.63
C TYR A 152 9.61 -8.29 10.27
N CYS A 153 9.84 -7.03 9.95
CA CYS A 153 8.98 -5.91 10.33
C CYS A 153 8.59 -5.22 9.03
N THR A 154 7.38 -5.49 8.55
CA THR A 154 6.87 -4.97 7.28
C THR A 154 5.66 -4.07 7.50
N ASP A 155 5.33 -3.21 6.53
CA ASP A 155 4.04 -2.52 6.54
C ASP A 155 2.93 -3.60 6.55
N ASP A 156 1.85 -3.35 7.32
CA ASP A 156 0.73 -4.30 7.47
C ASP A 156 -0.17 -4.29 6.23
N THR A 157 0.35 -4.82 5.12
CA THR A 157 -0.33 -5.03 3.85
C THR A 157 -0.04 -6.43 3.33
N HIS A 158 -1.04 -7.03 2.69
CA HIS A 158 -1.01 -8.41 2.23
C HIS A 158 0.08 -8.67 1.20
N ASP A 159 0.35 -7.71 0.30
CA ASP A 159 1.37 -7.87 -0.74
C ASP A 159 2.77 -8.08 -0.16
N LEU A 160 3.16 -7.28 0.84
CA LEU A 160 4.45 -7.41 1.50
C LEU A 160 4.53 -8.65 2.40
N ILE A 161 3.43 -8.99 3.07
CA ILE A 161 3.34 -10.23 3.85
C ILE A 161 3.53 -11.45 2.94
N GLN A 162 2.87 -11.49 1.78
CA GLN A 162 3.01 -12.57 0.80
C GLN A 162 4.43 -12.62 0.23
N GLU A 163 5.06 -11.47 -0.02
CA GLU A 163 6.46 -11.41 -0.47
C GLU A 163 7.42 -12.04 0.56
N VAL A 164 7.25 -11.71 1.85
CA VAL A 164 8.04 -12.30 2.94
C VAL A 164 7.78 -13.82 3.03
N MET A 165 6.52 -14.25 2.98
CA MET A 165 6.16 -15.68 3.02
C MET A 165 6.77 -16.45 1.85
N GLN A 166 6.73 -15.89 0.64
CA GLN A 166 7.28 -16.53 -0.55
C GLN A 166 8.82 -16.62 -0.48
N MET A 167 9.47 -15.56 -0.01
CA MET A 167 10.92 -15.55 0.21
C MET A 167 11.32 -16.60 1.25
N GLU A 168 10.63 -16.67 2.38
CA GLU A 168 10.92 -17.64 3.44
C GLU A 168 10.69 -19.08 3.01
N ALA A 169 9.67 -19.35 2.20
CA ALA A 169 9.49 -20.67 1.60
C ALA A 169 10.69 -21.11 0.76
N GLN A 170 11.31 -20.18 0.00
CA GLN A 170 12.54 -20.46 -0.77
C GLN A 170 13.77 -20.67 0.12
N LEU A 171 13.80 -20.01 1.29
CA LEU A 171 14.86 -20.16 2.30
C LEU A 171 14.63 -21.37 3.24
N GLY A 172 13.58 -22.16 3.03
CA GLY A 172 13.23 -23.29 3.89
C GLY A 172 12.80 -22.88 5.31
N GLY A 173 12.33 -21.65 5.48
CA GLY A 173 11.79 -21.16 6.73
C GLY A 173 10.34 -21.60 6.95
N ARG A 174 9.98 -21.72 8.23
CA ARG A 174 8.60 -21.87 8.69
C ARG A 174 8.25 -20.72 9.61
N LEU A 175 7.02 -20.25 9.51
CA LEU A 175 6.46 -19.31 10.46
C LEU A 175 6.38 -20.02 11.83
N ILE A 176 6.97 -19.41 12.87
CA ILE A 176 7.03 -20.03 14.21
C ILE A 176 6.01 -19.46 15.19
N ASP A 177 5.33 -18.37 14.82
CA ASP A 177 4.29 -17.74 15.62
C ASP A 177 3.31 -16.97 14.73
N GLU A 178 2.12 -16.66 15.24
CA GLU A 178 1.15 -15.84 14.50
C GLU A 178 1.71 -14.43 14.21
N PRO A 179 1.41 -13.82 13.04
CA PRO A 179 1.93 -12.49 12.73
C PRO A 179 1.30 -11.41 13.63
N HIS A 180 2.12 -10.69 14.38
CA HIS A 180 1.68 -9.69 15.35
C HIS A 180 1.61 -8.28 14.75
N VAL A 181 0.59 -7.51 15.09
CA VAL A 181 0.47 -6.11 14.68
C VAL A 181 1.15 -5.20 15.70
N LEU A 182 1.94 -4.24 15.20
CA LEU A 182 2.61 -3.22 16.00
C LEU A 182 2.28 -1.83 15.44
N LEU A 183 1.79 -0.93 16.28
CA LEU A 183 1.64 0.48 15.91
C LEU A 183 2.97 1.22 16.08
N PHE A 184 3.57 1.62 14.96
CA PHE A 184 4.83 2.35 14.91
C PHE A 184 4.57 3.84 14.71
N LYS A 185 4.72 4.60 15.80
CA LYS A 185 4.45 6.05 15.85
C LYS A 185 5.60 6.86 15.29
N ASP A 186 5.28 8.03 14.73
CA ASP A 186 6.22 9.09 14.34
C ASP A 186 6.85 9.78 15.57
N SER A 187 7.43 8.98 16.45
CA SER A 187 7.97 9.40 17.75
C SER A 187 9.47 9.63 17.71
N TYR A 188 10.12 9.46 16.55
CA TYR A 188 11.57 9.44 16.34
C TYR A 188 12.33 8.37 17.14
N HIS A 189 11.65 7.43 17.80
CA HIS A 189 12.27 6.30 18.47
C HIS A 189 12.48 5.13 17.51
N ASN A 190 13.59 4.41 17.69
CA ASN A 190 13.91 3.21 16.90
C ASN A 190 13.12 1.99 17.39
N LEU A 191 12.83 1.08 16.47
CA LEU A 191 12.35 -0.25 16.83
C LEU A 191 13.45 -1.03 17.56
N ARG A 192 13.11 -1.66 18.68
CA ARG A 192 14.04 -2.49 19.46
C ARG A 192 13.50 -3.91 19.58
N LEU A 193 14.32 -4.87 19.21
CA LEU A 193 14.05 -6.30 19.27
C LEU A 193 15.07 -6.95 20.22
N SER A 194 14.63 -7.74 21.18
CA SER A 194 15.50 -8.47 22.12
C SER A 194 14.96 -9.86 22.42
N ILE A 195 15.86 -10.80 22.70
CA ILE A 195 15.57 -12.17 23.10
C ILE A 195 15.89 -12.29 24.59
N HIS A 196 14.98 -12.86 25.37
CA HIS A 196 15.08 -13.01 26.82
C HIS A 196 14.85 -14.47 27.24
#